data_AF-A0A1K1SY58-F1
#
_entry.id   AF-A0A1K1SY58-F1
#
_cell.length_a   1.000
_cell.length_b   1.000
_cell.length_c   1.000
_cell.angle_alpha   90.00
_cell.angle_beta   90.00
_cell.angle_gamma   90.00
#
_symmetry.space_group_name_H-M   'P 1'
#
loop_
_entity.id
_entity.type
_entity.pdbx_description
1 polymer ?
#
loop_
_entity_poly.entity_id
_entity_poly.type
_entity_poly.pdbx_seq_one_letter_code
_entity_poly.pdbx_strand_id
1 'polypeptide(L)' 'MNIRSYQWSVLKKLLKQRFTELSDEDLVFETGKEKELYVRLERKIGKPQEDVARIIKGMQQAYLQQALL' A
#
# COMPACT_ATOMS: atom_id res chain seq x y z
N MET A 1 4.96 7.03 6.65
CA MET A 1 4.73 5.57 6.74
C MET A 1 6.05 4.91 7.08
N ASN A 2 6.11 4.12 8.15
CA ASN A 2 7.33 3.39 8.54
C ASN A 2 7.08 1.89 8.33
N ILE A 3 7.71 1.30 7.32
CA ILE A 3 7.54 -0.12 6.96
C ILE A 3 8.87 -0.69 6.49
N ARG A 4 9.19 -1.92 6.92
CA ARG A 4 10.41 -2.62 6.47
C ARG A 4 10.20 -3.29 5.11
N SER A 5 11.28 -3.51 4.34
CA SER A 5 11.23 -4.09 2.98
C SER A 5 10.46 -5.42 2.89
N TYR A 6 10.66 -6.33 3.85
CA TYR A 6 9.91 -7.60 3.90
C TYR A 6 8.41 -7.37 4.14
N GLN A 7 8.06 -6.47 5.07
CA GLN A 7 6.67 -6.14 5.39
C GLN A 7 5.97 -5.49 4.19
N TRP A 8 6.66 -4.61 3.47
CA TRP A 8 6.15 -4.03 2.23
C TRP A 8 5.90 -5.09 1.17
N SER A 9 6.80 -6.05 1.00
CA SER A 9 6.62 -7.15 0.04
C SER A 9 5.38 -8.00 0.32
N VAL A 10 5.04 -8.23 1.59
CA VAL A 10 3.79 -8.90 1.97
C VAL A 10 2.58 -8.00 1.72
N LEU A 11 2.65 -6.73 2.15
CA LEU A 11 1.56 -5.77 1.95
C LEU A 11 1.24 -5.57 0.46
N LYS A 12 2.26 -5.57 -0.41
CA LYS A 12 2.07 -5.54 -1.88
C LYS A 12 1.21 -6.69 -2.38
N LYS A 13 1.43 -7.91 -1.90
CA LYS A 13 0.61 -9.08 -2.29
C LYS A 13 -0.86 -8.87 -1.89
N LEU A 14 -1.09 -8.40 -0.68
CA LEU A 14 -2.44 -8.11 -0.18
C LEU A 14 -3.13 -6.99 -0.98
N LEU A 15 -2.39 -5.93 -1.34
CA LEU A 15 -2.90 -4.84 -2.16
C LEU A 15 -3.31 -5.33 -3.55
N LYS A 16 -2.51 -6.20 -4.20
CA LYS A 16 -2.86 -6.79 -5.50
C LYS A 16 -4.03 -7.77 -5.42
N GLN A 17 -4.22 -8.47 -4.30
CA GLN A 17 -5.41 -9.29 -4.08
C GLN A 17 -6.68 -8.44 -3.95
N ARG A 18 -6.56 -7.26 -3.34
CA ARG A 18 -7.68 -6.34 -3.16
C ARG A 18 -8.01 -5.53 -4.43
N PHE A 19 -6.98 -5.16 -5.18
CA PHE A 19 -7.07 -4.30 -6.36
C PHE A 19 -6.41 -5.01 -7.54
N THR A 20 -7.23 -5.62 -8.41
CA THR A 20 -6.77 -6.42 -9.55
C THR A 20 -6.08 -5.58 -10.62
N GLU A 21 -6.28 -4.26 -10.61
CA GLU A 21 -5.62 -3.30 -11.51
C GLU A 21 -4.16 -3.00 -11.14
N LEU A 22 -3.71 -3.37 -9.94
CA LEU A 22 -2.37 -3.04 -9.45
C LEU A 22 -1.34 -4.10 -9.87
N SER A 23 -0.23 -3.61 -10.41
CA SER A 23 0.95 -4.40 -10.73
C SER A 23 2.08 -4.15 -9.73
N ASP A 24 3.13 -4.96 -9.76
CA ASP A 24 4.32 -4.74 -8.91
C ASP A 24 4.99 -3.38 -9.18
N GLU A 25 4.93 -2.90 -10.42
CA GLU A 25 5.45 -1.58 -10.84
C GLU A 25 4.68 -0.42 -10.20
N ASP A 26 3.36 -0.56 -10.07
CA ASP A 26 2.52 0.47 -9.43
C ASP A 26 2.85 0.59 -7.93
N LEU A 27 3.32 -0.49 -7.33
CA LEU A 27 3.64 -0.62 -5.91
C LEU A 27 5.14 -0.43 -5.60
N VAL A 28 5.90 0.15 -6.52
CA VAL A 28 7.26 0.62 -6.20
C VAL A 28 7.17 1.78 -5.22
N PHE A 29 7.77 1.59 -4.06
CA PHE A 29 7.77 2.55 -2.95
C PHE A 29 9.16 2.65 -2.33
N GLU A 30 9.59 3.89 -2.11
CA GLU A 30 10.78 4.23 -1.34
C GLU A 30 10.34 4.99 -0.10
N THR A 31 10.96 4.72 1.05
CA THR A 31 10.64 5.40 2.30
C THR A 31 10.80 6.91 2.16
N GLY A 32 9.77 7.68 2.53
CA GLY A 32 9.72 9.14 2.36
C GLY A 32 8.96 9.59 1.12
N LYS A 33 8.63 8.68 0.19
CA LYS A 33 7.89 8.98 -1.06
C LYS A 33 6.40 8.60 -1.00
N GLU A 34 5.77 8.65 0.17
CA GLU A 34 4.37 8.25 0.33
C GLU A 34 3.42 9.02 -0.58
N LYS A 35 3.65 10.33 -0.76
CA LYS A 35 2.81 11.17 -1.60
C LYS A 35 2.82 10.71 -3.06
N GLU A 36 3.99 10.33 -3.58
CA GLU A 36 4.13 9.83 -4.96
C GLU A 36 3.40 8.49 -5.15
N LEU A 37 3.53 7.59 -4.17
CA LEU A 37 2.79 6.32 -4.16
C LEU A 37 1.28 6.57 -4.19
N TYR A 38 0.77 7.45 -3.31
CA TYR A 38 -0.67 7.69 -3.24
C TYR A 38 -1.23 8.36 -4.50
N VAL A 39 -0.51 9.31 -5.10
CA VAL A 39 -0.93 9.93 -6.37
C VAL A 39 -0.96 8.91 -7.51
N ARG A 40 0.02 7.99 -7.57
CA ARG A 40 0.01 6.91 -8.57
C ARG A 40 -1.19 5.99 -8.38
N LEU A 41 -1.45 5.59 -7.14
CA LEU A 41 -2.51 4.66 -6.80
C LEU A 41 -3.91 5.28 -6.93
N GLU A 42 -4.07 6.58 -6.71
CA GLU A 42 -5.31 7.31 -7.04
C GLU A 42 -5.66 7.12 -8.52
N ARG A 43 -4.68 7.35 -9.42
CA ARG A 43 -4.90 7.24 -10.87
C ARG A 43 -5.20 5.82 -11.31
N LYS A 44 -4.62 4.83 -10.63
CA LYS A 44 -4.81 3.41 -10.95
C LYS A 44 -6.12 2.87 -10.44
N ILE A 45 -6.49 3.20 -9.20
CA ILE A 45 -7.65 2.66 -8.48
C ILE A 45 -8.92 3.50 -8.70
N GLY A 46 -8.77 4.74 -9.19
CA GLY A 46 -9.89 5.68 -9.37
C GLY A 46 -10.51 6.15 -8.04
N LYS A 47 -9.73 6.13 -6.95
CA LYS A 47 -10.16 6.56 -5.61
C LYS A 47 -9.38 7.79 -5.16
N PRO A 48 -9.99 8.72 -4.39
CA PRO A 48 -9.29 9.88 -3.86
C PRO A 48 -8.01 9.49 -3.10
N GLN A 49 -6.96 10.30 -3.21
CA GLN A 49 -5.69 10.08 -2.51
C GLN A 49 -5.87 9.75 -1.01
N GLU A 50 -6.80 10.43 -0.34
CA GLU A 50 -7.07 10.24 1.09
C GLU A 50 -7.64 8.84 1.40
N ASP A 51 -8.52 8.34 0.54
CA ASP A 51 -9.09 7.00 0.66
C ASP A 51 -8.03 5.93 0.39
N VAL A 52 -7.20 6.13 -0.62
CA VAL A 52 -6.04 5.26 -0.91
C VAL A 52 -5.10 5.21 0.30
N ALA A 53 -4.76 6.36 0.88
CA ALA A 53 -3.90 6.45 2.06
C ALA A 53 -4.52 5.74 3.27
N ARG A 54 -5.83 5.93 3.52
CA ARG A 54 -6.57 5.25 4.59
C ARG A 54 -6.57 3.73 4.40
N ILE A 55 -6.79 3.24 3.19
CA ILE A 55 -6.79 1.80 2.89
C ILE A 55 -5.41 1.19 3.13
N ILE A 56 -4.35 1.81 2.58
CA ILE A 56 -2.99 1.28 2.73
C ILE A 56 -2.55 1.29 4.19
N LYS A 57 -2.82 2.38 4.92
CA LYS A 57 -2.54 2.47 6.36
C LYS A 57 -3.33 1.42 7.15
N GLY A 58 -4.62 1.24 6.85
CA GLY A 58 -5.45 0.24 7.49
C GLY A 58 -4.95 -1.19 7.27
N MET A 59 -4.61 -1.54 6.02
CA MET A 59 -4.05 -2.85 5.68
C MET A 59 -2.67 -3.06 6.30
N GLN A 60 -1.82 -2.02 6.35
CA GLN A 60 -0.55 -2.08 7.06
C GLN A 60 -0.76 -2.35 8.55
N GLN A 61 -1.65 -1.61 9.21
CA GLN A 61 -1.93 -1.80 10.63
C GLN A 61 -2.48 -3.20 10.89
N ALA A 62 -3.45 -3.67 10.10
CA ALA A 62 -4.00 -5.01 10.23
C ALA A 62 -2.91 -6.11 10.09
N TYR A 63 -2.01 -5.96 9.12
CA TYR A 63 -0.87 -6.86 8.95
C TYR A 63 0.07 -6.83 10.16
N LEU A 64 0.42 -5.64 10.66
CA LEU A 64 1.29 -5.51 11.83
C LEU A 64 0.64 -6.12 13.08
N GLN A 65 -0.67 -5.93 13.28
CA GLN A 65 -1.40 -6.53 14.40
C GLN A 65 -1.45 -8.06 14.29
N GLN A 66 -1.65 -8.62 13.09
CA GLN A 66 -1.60 -10.07 12.87
C GLN A 66 -0.19 -10.66 13.04
N ALA A 67 0.86 -9.90 12.74
CA ALA A 67 2.25 -10.34 12.89
C ALA A 67 2.78 -10.22 14.33
N LEU A 68 2.00 -9.62 15.24
CA LEU A 68 2.31 -9.45 16.66
C LEU A 68 1.62 -10.51 17.55
N LEU A 69 0.83 -11.40 16.95
CA LEU A 69 0.23 -12.59 17.57
C LEU A 69 1.13 -13.81 17.33
#